data_AF-A3VKW6-F1
#
_entry.id   AF-A3VKW6-F1
#
_cell.length_a   1.000
_cell.length_b   1.000
_cell.length_c   1.000
_cell.angle_alpha   90.00
_cell.angle_beta   90.00
_cell.angle_gamma   90.00
#
_symmetry.space_group_name_H-M   'P 1'
#
loop_
_entity.id
_entity.type
_entity.pdbx_description
1 polymer ?
#
loop_
_entity_poly.entity_id
_entity_poly.type
_entity_poly.pdbx_seq_one_letter_code
_entity_poly.pdbx_strand_id
1 'polypeptide(L)'
;MDEINPREAYKALTLMRLYELRSWETINESGDCGCDVRFPSWDAASTEYEEQFASNTQAEHTQAQLALRNEQNQIARAVQDICEAQGNW
;
A
#
# COMPACT_ATOMS: atom_id res chain seq x y z
N MET A 1 12.91 -12.29 -11.96
CA MET A 1 11.54 -11.96 -11.54
C MET A 1 10.88 -13.29 -11.34
N ASP A 2 10.62 -13.67 -10.09
CA ASP A 2 9.99 -14.94 -9.79
C ASP A 2 8.58 -14.94 -10.37
N GLU A 3 8.24 -16.00 -11.09
CA GLU A 3 6.95 -16.14 -11.76
C GLU A 3 5.88 -16.32 -10.69
N ILE A 4 5.00 -15.33 -10.54
CA ILE A 4 3.85 -15.44 -9.63
C ILE A 4 2.87 -16.43 -10.24
N ASN A 5 2.60 -17.53 -9.53
CA ASN A 5 1.52 -18.43 -9.91
C ASN A 5 0.21 -17.62 -9.98
N PRO A 6 -0.56 -17.63 -11.07
CA PRO A 6 -1.80 -16.86 -11.19
C PRO A 6 -2.79 -17.09 -10.04
N ARG A 7 -2.77 -18.28 -9.41
CA ARG A 7 -3.60 -18.59 -8.24
C ARG A 7 -3.18 -17.84 -6.98
N GLU A 8 -1.93 -17.39 -6.91
CA GLU A 8 -1.35 -16.67 -5.77
C GLU A 8 -1.23 -15.15 -6.02
N ALA A 9 -1.76 -14.64 -7.13
CA ALA A 9 -1.75 -13.20 -7.44
C ALA A 9 -2.35 -12.34 -6.32
N TYR A 10 -3.28 -12.90 -5.53
CA TYR A 10 -3.85 -12.21 -4.37
C TYR A 10 -2.79 -11.80 -3.33
N LYS A 11 -1.70 -12.56 -3.19
CA LYS A 11 -0.59 -12.25 -2.27
C LYS A 11 0.10 -10.95 -2.66
N ALA A 12 0.50 -10.87 -3.94
CA ALA A 12 1.10 -9.68 -4.50
C ALA A 12 0.17 -8.46 -4.45
N LEU A 13 -1.13 -8.64 -4.73
CA LEU A 13 -2.11 -7.55 -4.63
C LEU A 13 -2.23 -7.01 -3.19
N THR A 14 -2.17 -7.87 -2.18
CA THR A 14 -2.16 -7.42 -0.78
C THR A 14 -0.90 -6.62 -0.45
N LEU A 15 0.29 -7.12 -0.85
CA LEU A 15 1.55 -6.39 -0.64
C LEU A 15 1.56 -5.02 -1.35
N MET A 16 1.12 -4.97 -2.62
CA MET A 16 1.04 -3.71 -3.38
C MET A 16 0.08 -2.71 -2.73
N ARG A 17 -1.06 -3.18 -2.23
CA ARG A 17 -2.04 -2.31 -1.56
C ARG A 17 -1.51 -1.78 -0.24
N LEU A 18 -0.82 -2.64 0.52
CA LEU A 18 -0.20 -2.27 1.78
C LEU A 18 0.89 -1.22 1.57
N TYR A 19 1.79 -1.46 0.61
CA TYR A 19 2.83 -0.51 0.20
C TYR A 19 2.25 0.87 -0.13
N GLU A 20 1.20 0.90 -0.97
CA GLU A 20 0.58 2.16 -1.37
C GLU A 20 -0.05 2.88 -0.17
N LEU A 21 -0.80 2.16 0.67
CA LEU A 21 -1.41 2.74 1.86
C LEU A 21 -0.38 3.34 2.83
N ARG A 22 0.71 2.61 3.14
CA ARG A 22 1.75 3.11 4.05
C ARG A 22 2.46 4.35 3.51
N SER A 23 2.68 4.41 2.19
CA SER A 23 3.20 5.64 1.57
C SER A 23 2.22 6.81 1.71
N TRP A 24 0.91 6.56 1.54
CA TRP A 24 -0.13 7.58 1.64
C TRP A 24 -0.32 8.08 3.07
N GLU A 25 -0.25 7.21 4.06
CA GLU A 25 -0.26 7.60 5.47
C GLU A 25 0.92 8.52 5.78
N THR A 26 2.12 8.14 5.34
CA THR A 26 3.32 8.97 5.55
C THR A 26 3.19 10.34 4.88
N ILE A 27 2.65 10.41 3.65
CA ILE A 27 2.38 11.68 2.96
C ILE A 27 1.36 12.52 3.76
N ASN A 28 0.26 11.90 4.19
CA ASN A 28 -0.81 12.57 4.90
C ASN A 28 -0.35 13.11 6.27
N GLU A 29 0.54 12.39 6.96
CA GLU A 29 1.10 12.77 8.25
C GLU A 29 2.20 13.85 8.14
N SER A 30 3.09 13.70 7.16
CA SER A 30 4.23 14.62 6.98
C SER A 30 3.89 15.89 6.19
N GLY A 31 2.84 15.83 5.36
CA GLY A 31 2.55 16.84 4.36
C GLY A 31 3.57 16.87 3.21
N ASP A 32 4.42 15.84 3.06
CA ASP A 32 5.46 15.75 2.05
C ASP A 32 5.13 14.63 1.05
N CYS A 33 5.09 14.97 -0.24
CA CYS A 33 4.92 14.05 -1.35
C CYS A 33 6.18 14.04 -2.24
N GLY A 34 7.37 14.17 -1.65
CA GLY A 34 8.64 13.89 -2.31
C GLY A 34 8.73 12.44 -2.77
N CYS A 35 9.55 12.18 -3.81
CA CYS A 35 9.67 10.85 -4.41
C CYS A 35 10.02 9.75 -3.41
N ASP A 36 10.89 10.03 -2.44
CA ASP A 36 11.32 9.06 -1.43
C ASP A 36 10.19 8.70 -0.44
N VAL A 37 9.20 9.59 -0.28
CA VAL A 37 8.01 9.36 0.56
C VAL A 37 6.90 8.70 -0.24
N ARG A 38 6.70 9.12 -1.50
CA ARG A 38 5.66 8.58 -2.39
C ARG A 38 6.00 7.19 -2.92
N PHE A 39 7.29 6.92 -3.11
CA PHE A 39 7.81 5.66 -3.63
C PHE A 39 8.96 5.15 -2.75
N PRO A 40 8.68 4.79 -1.48
CA PRO A 40 9.71 4.32 -0.56
C PRO A 40 10.26 2.95 -0.96
N SER A 41 11.26 2.45 -0.23
CA SER A 41 11.65 1.04 -0.34
C SER A 41 10.46 0.12 -0.01
N TRP A 42 10.44 -1.06 -0.64
CA TRP A 42 9.46 -2.10 -0.34
C TRP A 42 9.68 -2.74 1.03
N ASP A 43 10.86 -2.60 1.63
CA ASP A 43 11.26 -3.35 2.84
C ASP A 43 10.24 -3.27 3.99
N ALA A 44 9.71 -2.07 4.26
CA ALA A 44 8.72 -1.88 5.32
C ALA A 44 7.41 -2.62 5.01
N ALA A 45 6.88 -2.45 3.80
CA ALA A 45 5.65 -3.13 3.37
C ALA A 45 5.84 -4.65 3.25
N SER A 46 7.01 -5.11 2.80
CA SER A 46 7.35 -6.53 2.73
C SER A 46 7.46 -7.15 4.12
N THR A 47 8.11 -6.47 5.07
CA THR A 47 8.19 -6.95 6.46
C THR A 47 6.81 -7.06 7.08
N GLU A 48 5.99 -6.00 6.95
CA GLU A 48 4.63 -6.01 7.46
C GLU A 48 3.75 -7.09 6.78
N TYR A 49 3.93 -7.29 5.48
CA TYR A 49 3.26 -8.34 4.73
C TYR A 49 3.60 -9.73 5.28
N GLU A 50 4.89 -10.03 5.48
CA GLU A 50 5.33 -11.32 6.03
C GLU A 50 4.81 -11.56 7.44
N GLU A 51 4.78 -10.51 8.28
CA GLU A 51 4.34 -10.62 9.68
C GLU A 51 2.82 -10.78 9.82
N GLN A 52 2.02 -10.11 8.98
CA GLN A 52 0.58 -10.00 9.20
C GLN A 52 -0.28 -10.74 8.18
N PHE A 53 0.25 -11.00 6.97
CA PHE A 53 -0.56 -11.47 5.85
C PHE A 53 -0.04 -12.73 5.17
N ALA A 54 1.23 -13.11 5.30
CA ALA A 54 1.80 -14.24 4.55
C ALA A 54 1.11 -15.58 4.83
N SER A 55 0.59 -15.79 6.04
CA SER A 55 -0.15 -17.00 6.42
C SER A 55 -1.63 -16.97 6.09
N ASN A 56 -2.16 -15.87 5.54
CA ASN A 56 -3.58 -15.74 5.27
C ASN A 56 -4.03 -16.67 4.14
N THR A 57 -5.24 -17.18 4.27
CA THR A 57 -5.97 -17.80 3.18
C THR A 57 -6.35 -16.76 2.12
N GLN A 58 -6.70 -17.23 0.92
CA GLN A 58 -7.18 -16.34 -0.16
C GLN A 58 -8.42 -15.50 0.27
N ALA A 59 -9.32 -16.08 1.07
CA ALA A 59 -10.50 -15.36 1.56
C ALA A 59 -10.11 -14.24 2.53
N GLU A 60 -9.17 -14.49 3.43
CA GLU A 60 -8.63 -13.49 4.35
C GLU A 60 -7.86 -12.40 3.62
N HIS A 61 -7.08 -12.74 2.57
CA HIS A 61 -6.48 -11.72 1.70
C HIS A 61 -7.52 -10.83 1.02
N THR A 62 -8.64 -11.40 0.58
CA THR A 62 -9.73 -10.61 -0.03
C THR A 62 -10.32 -9.63 0.99
N GLN A 63 -10.51 -10.06 2.24
CA GLN A 63 -10.99 -9.20 3.32
C GLN A 63 -9.97 -8.11 3.69
N ALA A 64 -8.69 -8.48 3.81
CA ALA A 64 -7.61 -7.54 4.07
C ALA A 64 -7.52 -6.46 2.98
N GLN A 65 -7.59 -6.85 1.70
CA GLN A 65 -7.60 -5.90 0.59
C GLN A 65 -8.78 -4.93 0.67
N LEU A 66 -9.96 -5.39 1.08
CA LEU A 66 -11.12 -4.52 1.29
C LEU A 66 -10.87 -3.52 2.43
N ALA A 67 -10.31 -3.97 3.55
CA ALA A 67 -9.99 -3.11 4.70
C ALA A 67 -8.95 -2.04 4.32
N LEU A 68 -7.81 -2.45 3.76
CA LEU A 68 -6.76 -1.56 3.27
C LEU A 68 -7.31 -0.57 2.23
N ARG A 69 -8.25 -1.01 1.38
CA ARG A 69 -8.88 -0.12 0.41
C ARG A 69 -9.73 0.96 1.09
N ASN A 70 -10.50 0.58 2.10
CA ASN A 70 -11.34 1.51 2.84
C ASN A 70 -10.50 2.52 3.62
N GLU A 71 -9.40 2.10 4.23
CA GLU A 71 -8.43 3.00 4.90
C GLU A 71 -7.82 3.99 3.91
N GLN A 72 -7.32 3.51 2.77
CA GLN A 72 -6.77 4.39 1.75
C GLN A 72 -7.79 5.43 1.27
N ASN A 73 -9.05 5.03 1.07
CA ASN A 73 -10.12 5.94 0.64
C ASN A 73 -10.40 7.05 1.65
N GLN A 74 -10.13 6.86 2.94
CA GLN A 74 -10.33 7.88 3.97
C GLN A 74 -9.34 9.04 3.83
N ILE A 75 -8.12 8.76 3.36
CA ILE A 75 -7.04 9.75 3.22
C ILE A 75 -6.79 10.18 1.77
N ALA A 76 -7.42 9.52 0.80
CA ALA A 76 -7.18 9.72 -0.64
C ALA A 76 -7.24 11.19 -1.08
N ARG A 77 -8.25 11.93 -0.62
CA ARG A 77 -8.41 13.34 -1.01
C ARG A 77 -7.29 14.21 -0.46
N ALA A 78 -6.92 14.01 0.79
CA ALA A 78 -5.87 14.78 1.44
C ALA A 78 -4.50 14.54 0.79
N VAL A 79 -4.18 13.27 0.51
CA VAL A 79 -2.94 12.90 -0.20
C VAL A 79 -2.92 13.49 -1.60
N GLN A 80 -4.04 13.45 -2.33
CA GLN A 80 -4.17 14.11 -3.64
C GLN A 80 -3.86 15.59 -3.56
N ASP A 81 -4.51 16.31 -2.65
CA ASP A 81 -4.31 17.75 -2.50
C ASP A 81 -2.83 18.09 -2.17
N ILE A 82 -2.16 17.28 -1.34
CA ILE A 82 -0.73 17.45 -1.00
C ILE A 82 0.16 17.22 -2.23
N CYS A 83 -0.02 16.09 -2.92
CA CYS A 83 0.82 15.72 -4.05
C CYS A 83 0.62 16.62 -5.27
N GLU A 84 -0.61 17.06 -5.55
CA GLU A 84 -0.90 18.04 -6.61
C GLU A 84 -0.21 19.38 -6.32
N ALA A 85 -0.25 19.86 -5.07
CA ALA A 85 0.42 21.10 -4.68
C ALA A 85 1.94 21.06 -4.85
N GLN A 86 2.53 19.86 -4.80
CA GLN A 86 3.98 19.63 -4.95
C GLN A 86 4.37 19.16 -6.36
N GLY A 87 3.40 18.94 -7.25
CA GLY A 87 3.64 18.47 -8.63
C GLY A 87 4.00 16.99 -8.74
N ASN A 88 3.69 16.17 -7.73
CA ASN A 88 4.05 14.75 -7.62
C ASN A 88 2.82 13.83 -7.48
N TRP A 89 1.67 14.23 -8.03
CA TRP A 89 0.47 13.39 -8.06
C TRP A 89 0.56 12.27 -9.10
#